data_AF-A0A2T4JQF9-F1
#
_entry.id   AF-A0A2T4JQF9-F1
#
_cell.length_a   1.000
_cell.length_b   1.000
_cell.length_c   1.000
_cell.angle_alpha   90.00
_cell.angle_beta   90.00
_cell.angle_gamma   90.00
#
_symmetry.space_group_name_H-M   'P 1'
#
loop_
_entity.id
_entity.type
_entity.pdbx_description
1 polymer ?
#
loop_
_entity_poly.entity_id
_entity_poly.type
_entity_poly.pdbx_seq_one_letter_code
_entity_poly.pdbx_strand_id
1 'polypeptide(L)'
;MLMDLAATITAGAGLAGLVMAVRHFSKGRLPKWTIPAAIGAGMLTFSVWNEYSWYPRVAAALPPEVRVVSAPEDSSALRPWTFLFPVSSRFMALDRTAMLTSQDRPDIRRADAMVVQRWQPTQRLPFAFDCAGDRQAALAGGAALAPDGTLSGAVWRPVGQDDELQRAACQEG
;
A
#
# COMPACT_ATOMS: atom_id res chain seq x y z
N MET A 1 0.72 10.86 11.09
CA MET A 1 1.73 11.72 11.72
C MET A 1 1.48 11.93 13.21
N LEU A 2 0.46 12.68 13.63
CA LEU A 2 0.21 12.89 15.08
C LEU A 2 -0.08 11.58 15.82
N MET A 3 -0.94 10.74 15.25
CA MET A 3 -1.31 9.45 15.84
C MET A 3 -0.12 8.50 15.96
N ASP A 4 0.78 8.49 14.98
CA ASP A 4 1.96 7.63 14.99
C ASP A 4 2.98 8.07 16.03
N LEU A 5 3.17 9.39 16.18
CA LEU A 5 4.04 9.93 17.22
C LEU A 5 3.49 9.61 18.61
N ALA A 6 2.19 9.84 18.83
CA ALA A 6 1.53 9.50 20.08
C ALA A 6 1.67 8.01 20.40
N ALA A 7 1.36 7.12 19.44
CA ALA A 7 1.49 5.69 19.62
C ALA A 7 2.93 5.25 19.92
N THR A 8 3.92 5.87 19.27
CA THR A 8 5.35 5.58 19.51
C THR A 8 5.78 5.99 20.92
N ILE A 9 5.39 7.19 21.37
CA ILE A 9 5.68 7.67 22.73
C ILE A 9 4.98 6.78 23.76
N THR A 10 3.71 6.44 23.53
CA THR A 10 2.95 5.54 24.41
C THR A 10 3.57 4.14 24.47
N ALA A 11 4.06 3.59 23.36
CA ALA A 11 4.76 2.31 23.35
C ALA A 11 6.06 2.35 24.17
N GLY A 12 6.86 3.41 24.02
CA GLY A 12 8.06 3.64 24.83
C GLY A 12 7.74 3.76 26.33
N ALA A 13 6.74 4.57 26.68
CA ALA A 13 6.28 4.74 28.05
C ALA A 13 5.73 3.43 28.64
N GLY A 14 4.97 2.66 27.85
CA GLY A 14 4.44 1.36 28.25
C GLY A 14 5.53 0.35 28.58
N LEU A 15 6.56 0.24 27.72
CA LEU A 15 7.67 -0.68 27.97
C LEU A 15 8.51 -0.24 29.18
N ALA A 16 8.71 1.06 29.37
CA ALA A 16 9.34 1.59 30.58
C ALA A 16 8.52 1.27 31.84
N GLY A 17 7.19 1.39 31.78
CA GLY A 17 6.29 0.99 32.86
C GLY A 17 6.47 -0.46 33.27
N LEU A 18 6.53 -1.37 32.29
CA LEU A 18 6.80 -2.80 32.53
C LEU A 18 8.16 -3.02 33.19
N VAL A 19 9.22 -2.37 32.71
CA VAL A 19 10.56 -2.51 33.30
C VAL A 19 10.62 -1.92 34.71
N MET A 20 9.93 -0.82 34.98
CA MET A 20 9.81 -0.27 36.33
C MET A 20 9.10 -1.23 37.29
N ALA A 21 8.02 -1.87 36.84
CA ALA A 21 7.31 -2.88 37.64
C ALA A 21 8.22 -4.08 37.96
N VAL A 22 8.91 -4.64 36.95
CA VAL A 22 9.88 -5.74 37.15
C VAL A 22 11.00 -5.32 38.10
N ARG A 23 11.51 -4.09 37.97
CA ARG A 23 12.54 -3.55 38.85
C ARG A 23 12.05 -3.40 40.29
N HIS A 24 10.80 -2.98 40.49
CA HIS A 24 10.18 -2.89 41.80
C HIS A 24 10.05 -4.27 42.46
N PHE A 25 9.49 -5.26 41.75
CA PHE A 25 9.33 -6.61 42.28
C PHE A 25 10.67 -7.35 42.50
N SER A 26 11.70 -7.03 41.72
CA SER A 26 13.05 -7.56 41.90
C SER A 26 13.87 -6.85 42.98
N LYS A 27 13.26 -5.97 43.80
CA LYS A 27 13.92 -5.18 44.85
C LYS A 27 15.09 -4.34 44.33
N GLY A 28 14.99 -3.83 43.10
CA GLY A 28 15.98 -2.93 42.53
C GLY A 28 17.24 -3.61 41.95
N ARG A 29 17.22 -4.93 41.72
CA ARG A 29 18.35 -5.65 41.09
C ARG A 29 18.66 -5.19 39.66
N LEU A 30 17.71 -4.57 38.97
CA LEU A 30 17.91 -4.02 37.63
C LEU A 30 18.60 -2.65 37.67
N PRO A 31 19.63 -2.40 36.82
CA PRO A 31 20.30 -1.11 36.72
C PRO A 31 19.38 0.05 36.33
N LYS A 32 19.69 1.28 36.76
CA LYS A 32 18.90 2.48 36.44
C LYS A 32 18.81 2.78 34.93
N TRP A 33 19.83 2.42 34.15
CA TRP A 33 19.88 2.65 32.70
C TRP A 33 18.86 1.79 31.92
N THR A 34 18.29 0.74 32.54
CA THR A 34 17.29 -0.12 31.90
C THR A 34 16.01 0.63 31.56
N ILE A 35 15.65 1.66 32.31
CA ILE A 35 14.44 2.47 32.04
C ILE A 35 14.58 3.25 30.72
N PRO A 36 15.60 4.13 30.53
CA PRO A 36 15.75 4.83 29.25
C PRO A 36 16.01 3.88 28.08
N ALA A 37 16.73 2.77 28.30
CA ALA A 37 16.89 1.74 27.27
C ALA A 37 15.54 1.10 26.87
N ALA A 38 14.66 0.82 27.83
CA ALA A 38 13.32 0.30 27.57
C ALA A 38 12.44 1.29 26.79
N ILE A 39 12.55 2.59 27.07
CA ILE A 39 11.85 3.62 26.29
C ILE A 39 12.28 3.54 24.82
N GLY A 40 13.59 3.61 24.57
CA GLY A 40 14.14 3.56 23.21
C GLY A 40 13.80 2.25 22.49
N ALA A 41 13.91 1.12 23.18
CA ALA A 41 13.54 -0.18 22.65
C ALA A 41 12.05 -0.23 22.27
N GLY A 42 11.16 0.25 23.15
CA GLY A 42 9.72 0.26 22.90
C GLY A 42 9.35 1.11 21.68
N MET A 43 9.95 2.30 21.57
CA MET A 43 9.76 3.19 20.42
C MET A 43 10.25 2.55 19.12
N LEU A 44 11.43 1.92 19.14
CA LEU A 44 12.02 1.29 17.96
C LEU A 44 11.21 0.06 17.52
N THR A 45 10.87 -0.82 18.46
CA THR A 45 10.07 -2.02 18.19
C THR A 45 8.71 -1.64 17.63
N PHE A 46 8.04 -0.65 18.20
CA PHE A 46 6.78 -0.15 17.66
C PHE A 46 6.94 0.41 16.24
N SER A 47 7.98 1.20 15.98
CA SER A 47 8.23 1.78 14.66
C SER A 47 8.42 0.70 13.59
N VAL A 48 9.24 -0.31 13.89
CA VAL A 48 9.45 -1.46 13.00
C VAL A 48 8.14 -2.21 12.80
N TRP A 49 7.45 -2.59 13.87
CA TRP A 49 6.18 -3.30 13.76
C TRP A 49 5.12 -2.53 12.96
N ASN A 50 4.99 -1.22 13.20
CA ASN A 50 4.07 -0.35 12.49
C ASN A 50 4.43 -0.26 11.00
N GLU A 51 5.71 -0.35 10.65
CA GLU A 51 6.16 -0.39 9.27
C GLU A 51 5.74 -1.69 8.56
N TYR A 52 6.14 -2.84 9.10
CA TYR A 52 5.89 -4.15 8.49
C TYR A 52 4.41 -4.55 8.46
N SER A 53 3.64 -4.15 9.48
CA SER A 53 2.22 -4.50 9.55
C SER A 53 1.31 -3.59 8.72
N TRP A 54 1.84 -2.56 8.04
CA TRP A 54 1.03 -1.60 7.32
C TRP A 54 0.41 -2.17 6.05
N TYR A 55 1.22 -2.71 5.13
CA TYR A 55 0.71 -3.27 3.88
C TYR A 55 -0.37 -4.33 4.10
N PRO A 56 -0.15 -5.40 4.90
CA PRO A 56 -1.17 -6.42 5.10
C PRO A 56 -2.45 -5.85 5.73
N ARG A 57 -2.32 -4.86 6.64
CA ARG A 57 -3.48 -4.23 7.29
C ARG A 57 -4.29 -3.37 6.32
N VAL A 58 -3.62 -2.59 5.47
CA VAL A 58 -4.30 -1.73 4.49
C VAL A 58 -4.91 -2.57 3.37
N ALA A 59 -4.17 -3.55 2.84
CA ALA A 59 -4.67 -4.45 1.80
C ALA A 59 -5.89 -5.27 2.28
N ALA A 60 -5.87 -5.75 3.53
CA ALA A 60 -7.00 -6.48 4.12
C ALA A 60 -8.25 -5.61 4.38
N ALA A 61 -8.10 -4.29 4.40
CA ALA A 61 -9.21 -3.35 4.56
C ALA A 61 -9.86 -2.94 3.21
N LEU A 62 -9.30 -3.39 2.08
CA LEU A 62 -9.86 -3.10 0.76
C LEU A 62 -11.13 -3.93 0.50
N PRO A 63 -12.12 -3.37 -0.21
CA PRO A 63 -13.26 -4.15 -0.70
C PRO A 63 -12.82 -5.31 -1.61
N PRO A 64 -13.58 -6.41 -1.68
CA PRO A 64 -13.23 -7.57 -2.50
C PRO A 64 -13.13 -7.27 -4.01
N GLU A 65 -13.80 -6.21 -4.48
CA GLU A 65 -13.74 -5.73 -5.85
C GLU A 65 -12.43 -4.99 -6.16
N VAL A 66 -11.76 -4.44 -5.14
CA VAL A 66 -10.48 -3.77 -5.29
C VAL A 66 -9.37 -4.81 -5.25
N ARG A 67 -8.71 -5.03 -6.39
CA ARG A 67 -7.67 -6.06 -6.53
C ARG A 67 -6.30 -5.44 -6.45
N VAL A 68 -5.46 -5.90 -5.52
CA VAL A 68 -4.03 -5.54 -5.51
C VAL A 68 -3.35 -6.19 -6.71
N VAL A 69 -2.67 -5.38 -7.53
CA VAL A 69 -2.01 -5.81 -8.79
C VAL A 69 -0.49 -5.69 -8.74
N SER A 70 0.05 -5.05 -7.70
CA SER A 70 1.50 -4.97 -7.49
C SER A 70 1.79 -4.48 -6.08
N ALA A 71 2.72 -5.11 -5.37
CA ALA A 71 3.18 -4.67 -4.07
C ALA A 71 4.71 -4.79 -4.01
N PRO A 72 5.45 -3.87 -4.65
CA PRO A 72 6.90 -3.96 -4.73
C PRO A 72 7.50 -3.86 -3.32
N GLU A 73 8.53 -4.68 -3.10
CA GLU A 73 9.29 -4.68 -1.86
C GLU A 73 10.48 -3.72 -1.99
N ASP A 74 10.66 -2.85 -1.00
CA ASP A 74 11.72 -1.85 -0.98
C ASP A 74 12.77 -2.21 0.09
N SER A 75 14.02 -1.86 -0.18
CA SER A 75 15.14 -1.97 0.76
C SER A 75 15.87 -0.63 0.89
N SER A 76 16.50 -0.38 2.04
CA SER A 76 17.17 0.90 2.30
C SER A 76 18.43 0.73 3.15
N ALA A 77 19.49 1.44 2.77
CA ALA A 77 20.76 1.48 3.50
C ALA A 77 20.61 1.96 4.96
N LEU A 78 19.66 2.86 5.24
CA LEU A 78 19.39 3.35 6.59
C LEU A 78 18.67 2.32 7.48
N ARG A 79 18.14 1.25 6.87
CA ARG A 79 17.42 0.16 7.55
C ARG A 79 18.03 -1.16 7.10
N PRO A 80 19.27 -1.48 7.54
CA PRO A 80 20.04 -2.59 6.97
C PRO A 80 19.35 -3.96 7.10
N TRP A 81 18.46 -4.15 8.07
CA TRP A 81 17.66 -5.37 8.18
C TRP A 81 16.71 -5.58 6.97
N THR A 82 16.35 -4.53 6.22
CA THR A 82 15.48 -4.62 5.04
C THR A 82 16.13 -5.30 3.83
N PHE A 83 17.45 -5.49 3.84
CA PHE A 83 18.12 -6.32 2.82
C PHE A 83 17.84 -7.82 3.03
N LEU A 84 17.52 -8.23 4.26
CA LEU A 84 17.15 -9.61 4.59
C LEU A 84 15.63 -9.78 4.65
N PHE A 85 14.94 -8.77 5.18
CA PHE A 85 13.49 -8.75 5.36
C PHE A 85 12.91 -7.52 4.68
N PRO A 86 12.75 -7.52 3.35
CA PRO A 86 12.30 -6.35 2.62
C PRO A 86 10.84 -6.01 2.98
N VAL A 87 10.43 -4.77 2.70
CA VAL A 87 9.13 -4.24 3.16
C VAL A 87 8.40 -3.53 2.03
N SER A 88 7.11 -3.82 1.88
CA SER A 88 6.25 -3.11 0.92
C SER A 88 5.75 -1.80 1.52
N SER A 89 6.33 -0.69 1.08
CA SER A 89 5.93 0.66 1.52
C SER A 89 4.88 1.30 0.60
N ARG A 90 4.61 0.65 -0.53
CA ARG A 90 3.64 1.05 -1.55
C ARG A 90 3.04 -0.17 -2.23
N PHE A 91 1.84 -0.01 -2.75
CA PHE A 91 1.21 -1.00 -3.62
C PHE A 91 0.29 -0.31 -4.63
N MET A 92 0.00 -1.01 -5.71
CA MET A 92 -0.95 -0.62 -6.74
C MET A 92 -2.14 -1.57 -6.68
N ALA A 93 -3.34 -1.02 -6.77
CA ALA A 93 -4.58 -1.78 -6.80
C ALA A 93 -5.50 -1.26 -7.89
N LEU A 94 -6.27 -2.13 -8.52
CA LEU A 94 -7.31 -1.77 -9.47
C LEU A 94 -8.64 -1.65 -8.75
N ASP A 95 -9.29 -0.49 -8.86
CA ASP A 95 -10.64 -0.28 -8.36
C ASP A 95 -11.67 -0.76 -9.39
N ARG A 96 -12.28 -1.94 -9.15
CA ARG A 96 -13.35 -2.47 -10.00
C ARG A 96 -14.75 -2.02 -9.55
N THR A 97 -14.88 -1.33 -8.41
CA THR A 97 -16.21 -0.94 -7.87
C THR A 97 -16.93 0.06 -8.78
N ALA A 98 -16.17 0.91 -9.48
CA ALA A 98 -16.66 1.92 -10.41
C ALA A 98 -16.23 1.62 -11.86
N MET A 99 -15.99 0.35 -12.19
CA MET A 99 -15.59 -0.04 -13.54
C MET A 99 -16.73 0.24 -14.53
N LEU A 100 -16.41 0.94 -15.61
CA LEU A 100 -17.32 1.24 -16.70
C LEU A 100 -16.99 0.36 -17.90
N THR A 101 -18.00 -0.26 -18.49
CA THR A 101 -17.86 -1.02 -19.74
C THR A 101 -18.54 -0.24 -20.86
N SER A 102 -17.90 -0.18 -22.04
CA SER A 102 -18.49 0.48 -23.20
C SER A 102 -19.71 -0.31 -23.70
N GLN A 103 -20.77 0.42 -24.11
CA GLN A 103 -22.02 -0.19 -24.61
C GLN A 103 -21.84 -0.80 -26.00
N ASP A 104 -21.09 -0.12 -26.86
CA ASP A 104 -20.86 -0.54 -28.24
C ASP A 104 -19.69 -1.52 -28.37
N ARG A 105 -18.77 -1.51 -27.39
CA ARG A 105 -17.57 -2.37 -27.36
C ARG A 105 -17.36 -2.97 -25.97
N PRO A 106 -18.01 -4.10 -25.64
CA PRO A 106 -17.93 -4.73 -24.32
C PRO A 106 -16.50 -5.13 -23.88
N ASP A 107 -15.59 -5.33 -24.84
CA ASP A 107 -14.17 -5.62 -24.57
C ASP A 107 -13.40 -4.40 -24.05
N ILE A 108 -13.96 -3.20 -24.19
CA ILE A 108 -13.36 -1.95 -23.72
C ILE A 108 -13.94 -1.58 -22.35
N ARG A 109 -13.04 -1.41 -21.39
CA ARG A 109 -13.37 -1.09 -20.00
C ARG A 109 -12.58 0.13 -19.53
N ARG A 110 -13.14 0.88 -18.58
CA ARG A 110 -12.47 1.96 -17.86
C ARG A 110 -12.53 1.69 -16.38
N ALA A 111 -11.39 1.78 -15.72
CA ALA A 111 -11.27 1.65 -14.27
C ALA A 111 -10.10 2.49 -13.76
N ASP A 112 -10.10 2.76 -12.46
CA ASP A 112 -9.04 3.54 -11.82
C ASP A 112 -8.02 2.60 -11.19
N ALA A 113 -6.75 2.80 -11.54
CA ALA A 113 -5.66 2.22 -10.80
C ALA A 113 -5.27 3.16 -9.65
N MET A 114 -5.25 2.63 -8.44
CA MET A 114 -4.90 3.33 -7.22
C MET A 114 -3.47 2.99 -6.82
N VAL A 115 -2.63 4.01 -6.69
CA VAL A 115 -1.30 3.90 -6.10
C VAL A 115 -1.38 4.36 -4.66
N VAL A 116 -1.23 3.42 -3.74
CA VAL A 116 -1.28 3.66 -2.30
C VAL A 116 0.14 3.57 -1.76
N GLN A 117 0.61 4.63 -1.13
CA GLN A 117 1.92 4.66 -0.48
C GLN A 117 1.78 5.11 0.95
N ARG A 118 2.65 4.59 1.81
CA ARG A 118 2.70 5.01 3.20
C ARG A 118 3.01 6.52 3.25
N TRP A 119 2.19 7.27 4.00
CA TRP A 119 2.33 8.72 4.21
C TRP A 119 2.10 9.64 3.01
N GLN A 120 1.67 9.11 1.87
CA GLN A 120 1.27 9.91 0.72
C GLN A 120 -0.25 9.82 0.52
N PRO A 121 -0.89 10.86 -0.05
CA PRO A 121 -2.27 10.72 -0.49
C PRO A 121 -2.36 9.61 -1.55
N THR A 122 -3.44 8.83 -1.51
CA THR A 122 -3.70 7.83 -2.55
C THR A 122 -3.89 8.53 -3.89
N GLN A 123 -3.10 8.12 -4.88
CA GLN A 123 -3.22 8.64 -6.24
C GLN A 123 -4.10 7.72 -7.05
N ARG A 124 -5.12 8.27 -7.73
CA ARG A 124 -5.95 7.52 -8.67
C ARG A 124 -5.55 7.90 -10.09
N LEU A 125 -5.23 6.90 -10.89
CA LEU A 125 -4.83 7.02 -12.27
C LEU A 125 -5.91 6.32 -13.10
N PRO A 126 -6.72 7.07 -13.86
CA PRO A 126 -7.73 6.47 -14.71
C PRO A 126 -7.07 5.76 -15.90
N PHE A 127 -7.52 4.54 -16.20
CA PHE A 127 -7.07 3.76 -17.34
C PHE A 127 -8.25 3.30 -18.19
N ALA A 128 -8.01 3.23 -19.50
CA ALA A 128 -8.82 2.46 -20.44
C ALA A 128 -8.09 1.16 -20.77
N PHE A 129 -8.85 0.08 -20.85
CA PHE A 129 -8.41 -1.27 -21.15
C PHE A 129 -9.16 -1.77 -22.35
N ASP A 130 -8.47 -2.36 -23.31
CA ASP A 130 -9.06 -3.15 -24.39
C ASP A 130 -8.61 -4.59 -24.20
N CYS A 131 -9.57 -5.41 -23.77
CA CYS A 131 -9.35 -6.80 -23.39
C CYS A 131 -9.21 -7.74 -24.59
N ALA A 132 -9.76 -7.38 -25.75
CA ALA A 132 -9.61 -8.17 -26.96
C ALA A 132 -8.25 -7.93 -27.64
N GLY A 133 -7.73 -6.70 -27.52
CA GLY A 133 -6.49 -6.27 -28.16
C GLY A 133 -5.25 -6.26 -27.27
N ASP A 134 -5.33 -6.74 -26.03
CA ASP A 134 -4.26 -6.73 -25.01
C ASP A 134 -3.53 -5.37 -24.95
N ARG A 135 -4.30 -4.30 -24.79
CA ARG A 135 -3.78 -2.93 -24.79
C ARG A 135 -4.46 -2.07 -23.74
N GLN A 136 -3.69 -1.14 -23.19
CA GLN A 136 -4.16 -0.17 -22.21
C GLN A 136 -3.77 1.26 -22.59
N ALA A 137 -4.52 2.23 -22.10
CA ALA A 137 -4.22 3.64 -22.25
C ALA A 137 -4.44 4.37 -20.91
N ALA A 138 -3.40 5.04 -20.43
CA ALA A 138 -3.54 5.93 -19.28
C ALA A 138 -4.34 7.17 -19.70
N LEU A 139 -5.41 7.48 -18.97
CA LEU A 139 -6.29 8.63 -19.22
C LEU A 139 -5.77 9.88 -18.48
N ALA A 140 -4.46 10.12 -18.57
CA ALA A 140 -3.81 11.29 -17.98
C ALA A 140 -3.92 12.53 -18.88
N GLY A 141 -3.78 13.72 -18.30
CA GLY A 141 -3.63 14.96 -19.09
C GLY A 141 -4.83 15.37 -19.93
N GLY A 142 -6.06 15.04 -19.50
CA GLY A 142 -7.29 15.37 -20.23
C GLY A 142 -7.74 14.34 -21.26
N ALA A 143 -7.01 13.22 -21.38
CA ALA A 143 -7.46 12.08 -22.16
C ALA A 143 -8.76 11.48 -21.60
N ALA A 144 -9.62 10.98 -22.48
CA ALA A 144 -10.91 10.44 -22.12
C ALA A 144 -11.28 9.25 -23.01
N LEU A 145 -12.04 8.33 -22.42
CA LEU A 145 -12.71 7.25 -23.11
C LEU A 145 -14.20 7.56 -23.16
N ALA A 146 -14.76 7.66 -24.35
CA ALA A 146 -16.18 7.88 -24.58
C ALA A 146 -17.00 6.58 -24.37
N PRO A 147 -18.32 6.68 -24.15
CA PRO A 147 -19.17 5.50 -23.87
C PRO A 147 -19.21 4.45 -24.99
N ASP A 148 -18.93 4.87 -26.23
CA ASP A 148 -18.82 4.04 -27.44
C ASP A 148 -17.46 3.31 -27.55
N GLY A 149 -16.54 3.56 -26.60
CA GLY A 149 -15.20 2.97 -26.59
C GLY A 149 -14.19 3.77 -27.41
N THR A 150 -14.54 4.97 -27.90
CA THR A 150 -13.61 5.85 -28.61
C THR A 150 -12.64 6.52 -27.62
N LEU A 151 -11.34 6.33 -27.85
CA LEU A 151 -10.27 6.94 -27.06
C LEU A 151 -9.86 8.30 -27.67
N SER A 152 -9.75 9.31 -26.83
CA SER A 152 -9.30 10.66 -27.22
C SER A 152 -8.19 11.14 -26.29
N GLY A 153 -7.22 11.89 -26.83
CA GLY A 153 -6.12 12.49 -26.05
C GLY A 153 -5.10 11.50 -25.47
N ALA A 154 -5.23 10.20 -25.75
CA ALA A 154 -4.28 9.17 -25.39
C ALA A 154 -4.09 8.18 -26.54
N VAL A 155 -3.07 7.32 -26.42
CA VAL A 155 -2.75 6.29 -27.40
C VAL A 155 -2.79 4.93 -26.71
N TRP A 156 -3.41 3.95 -27.36
CA TRP A 156 -3.37 2.57 -26.93
C TRP A 156 -1.94 2.04 -26.95
N ARG A 157 -1.49 1.50 -25.82
CA ARG A 157 -0.21 0.86 -25.70
C ARG A 157 -0.42 -0.65 -25.54
N PRO A 158 0.22 -1.48 -26.37
CA PRO A 158 0.17 -2.92 -26.19
C PRO A 158 0.80 -3.27 -24.84
N VAL A 159 0.19 -4.22 -24.16
CA VAL A 159 0.71 -4.83 -22.94
C VAL A 159 0.75 -6.33 -23.12
N GLY A 160 1.75 -6.98 -22.52
CA GLY A 160 1.79 -8.44 -22.54
C GLY A 160 0.64 -9.01 -21.73
N GLN A 161 0.25 -10.25 -22.04
CA GLN A 161 -0.78 -10.97 -21.29
C GLN A 161 -0.41 -11.20 -19.82
N ASP A 162 0.87 -11.06 -19.47
CA ASP A 162 1.38 -11.16 -18.10
C ASP A 162 1.19 -9.88 -17.27
N ASP A 163 0.72 -8.78 -17.85
CA ASP A 163 0.47 -7.53 -17.12
C ASP A 163 -0.68 -7.73 -16.12
N GLU A 164 -0.36 -7.66 -14.82
CA GLU A 164 -1.34 -7.92 -13.75
C GLU A 164 -2.48 -6.90 -13.73
N LEU A 165 -2.23 -5.65 -14.17
CA LEU A 165 -3.25 -4.62 -14.23
C LEU A 165 -4.25 -4.92 -15.35
N GLN A 166 -3.76 -5.28 -16.55
CA GLN A 166 -4.58 -5.72 -17.67
C GLN A 166 -5.40 -6.96 -17.31
N ARG A 167 -4.76 -7.97 -16.71
CA ARG A 167 -5.45 -9.20 -16.27
C ARG A 167 -6.54 -8.92 -15.25
N ALA A 168 -6.25 -8.08 -14.24
CA ALA A 168 -7.23 -7.73 -13.22
C ALA A 168 -8.42 -6.94 -13.80
N ALA A 169 -8.21 -6.13 -14.83
CA ALA A 169 -9.27 -5.38 -15.49
C ALA A 169 -10.13 -6.25 -16.41
N CYS A 170 -9.50 -7.20 -17.11
CA CYS A 170 -10.12 -8.02 -18.14
C CYS A 170 -10.64 -9.37 -17.66
N GLN A 171 -10.34 -9.77 -16.43
CA GLN A 171 -11.04 -10.88 -15.79
C GLN A 171 -12.55 -10.62 -15.81
N GLU A 172 -13.30 -11.58 -16.37
CA GLU A 172 -14.74 -11.66 -16.17
C GLU A 172 -14.99 -11.89 -14.68
N GLY A 173 -16.05 -11.26 -14.16
CA GLY A 173 -16.39 -11.25 -12.73
C GLY A 173 -16.45 -12.64 -12.12
#